data_AF-U2S6W1-F1
#
_entry.id   AF-U2S6W1-F1
#
_cell.length_a   1.000
_cell.length_b   1.000
_cell.length_c   1.000
_cell.angle_alpha   90.00
_cell.angle_beta   90.00
_cell.angle_gamma   90.00
#
_symmetry.space_group_name_H-M   'P 1'
#
loop_
_entity.id
_entity.type
_entity.pdbx_description
1 polymer ?
#
loop_
_entity_poly.entity_id
_entity_poly.type
_entity_poly.pdbx_seq_one_letter_code
_entity_poly.pdbx_strand_id
1 'polypeptide(L)'
;MPATLAQLLARPELDLTLLTAPGVGDPETLVPWAHSSELPDPTPFLSPGQVLLITKAPDEIDDYVARLAEHGVAALGFGTEVVRAGTPDALLEACTRHGLPLFEVPYRTPFIAIARFIADRVAADAYARSTWALRASRAISLAA
;
A
#
# COMPACT_ATOMS: atom_id res chain seq x y z
N MET A 1 7.25 4.53 -13.94
CA MET A 1 7.54 4.69 -12.51
C MET A 1 6.85 3.56 -11.77
N PRO A 2 7.54 2.87 -10.85
CA PRO A 2 6.91 1.86 -9.98
C PRO A 2 5.72 2.47 -9.21
N ALA A 3 4.79 1.60 -8.78
CA ALA A 3 3.65 2.04 -7.99
C ALA A 3 4.13 2.61 -6.65
N THR A 4 3.62 3.79 -6.27
CA THR A 4 3.89 4.43 -4.97
C THR A 4 2.62 4.54 -4.15
N LEU A 5 2.76 4.74 -2.84
CA LEU A 5 1.62 5.00 -1.95
C LEU A 5 0.82 6.24 -2.41
N ALA A 6 1.50 7.32 -2.79
CA ALA A 6 0.87 8.52 -3.34
C ALA A 6 0.03 8.20 -4.59
N GLN A 7 0.56 7.38 -5.50
CA GLN A 7 -0.15 7.01 -6.72
C GLN A 7 -1.39 6.16 -6.45
N LEU A 8 -1.36 5.32 -5.42
CA LEU A 8 -2.48 4.51 -4.96
C LEU A 8 -3.58 5.39 -4.37
N LEU A 9 -3.24 6.28 -3.43
CA LEU A 9 -4.18 7.19 -2.78
C LEU A 9 -4.78 8.21 -3.75
N ALA A 10 -4.03 8.60 -4.78
CA ALA A 10 -4.51 9.53 -5.81
C ALA A 10 -5.46 8.89 -6.85
N ARG A 11 -5.96 7.67 -6.64
CA ARG A 11 -6.92 7.02 -7.55
C ARG A 11 -8.36 7.30 -7.15
N PRO A 12 -9.10 8.15 -7.92
CA PRO A 12 -10.49 8.47 -7.58
C PRO A 12 -11.40 7.24 -7.61
N GLU A 13 -11.10 6.25 -8.46
CA GLU A 13 -11.92 5.04 -8.61
C GLU A 13 -11.83 4.10 -7.40
N LEU A 14 -10.77 4.21 -6.60
CA LEU A 14 -10.59 3.43 -5.37
C LEU A 14 -11.13 4.17 -4.15
N ASP A 15 -11.30 5.49 -4.23
CA ASP A 15 -11.90 6.33 -3.20
C ASP A 15 -11.26 6.13 -1.80
N LEU A 16 -9.93 6.07 -1.78
CA LEU A 16 -9.15 5.85 -0.57
C LEU A 16 -8.96 7.17 0.18
N THR A 17 -9.12 7.13 1.50
CA THR A 17 -8.95 8.33 2.35
C THR A 17 -7.77 8.13 3.29
N LEU A 18 -6.71 8.93 3.16
CA LEU A 18 -5.61 8.92 4.13
C LEU A 18 -6.09 9.50 5.47
N LEU A 19 -5.92 8.75 6.55
CA LEU A 19 -6.37 9.14 7.89
C LEU A 19 -5.22 9.70 8.75
N THR A 20 -4.02 9.16 8.61
CA THR A 20 -2.83 9.70 9.28
C THR A 20 -2.48 11.08 8.74
N ALA A 21 -1.95 11.94 9.61
CA ALA A 21 -1.52 13.28 9.23
C ALA A 21 -0.40 13.26 8.16
N PRO A 22 -0.29 14.30 7.33
CA PRO A 22 0.85 14.46 6.43
C PRO A 22 2.19 14.35 7.18
N GLY A 23 3.13 13.58 6.62
CA GLY A 23 4.45 13.34 7.23
C GLY A 23 4.57 12.02 7.99
N VAL A 24 3.47 11.29 8.19
CA VAL A 24 3.50 9.87 8.61
C VAL A 24 3.85 9.01 7.39
N GLY A 25 4.97 8.29 7.46
CA GLY A 25 5.55 7.52 6.36
C GLY A 25 6.01 8.38 5.17
N ASP A 26 6.51 7.72 4.12
CA ASP A 26 6.92 8.38 2.88
C ASP A 26 5.89 8.09 1.76
N PRO A 27 5.19 9.11 1.22
CA PRO A 27 4.23 8.92 0.13
C PRO A 27 4.88 8.38 -1.16
N GLU A 28 6.18 8.57 -1.35
CA GLU A 28 6.92 8.03 -2.50
C GLU A 28 7.43 6.61 -2.28
N THR A 29 7.14 6.00 -1.12
CA THR A 29 7.45 4.58 -0.85
C THR A 29 6.88 3.71 -1.96
N LEU A 30 7.73 2.82 -2.48
CA LEU A 30 7.32 1.85 -3.50
C LEU A 30 6.42 0.79 -2.89
N VAL A 31 5.30 0.54 -3.56
CA VAL A 31 4.34 -0.48 -3.18
C VAL A 31 4.34 -1.55 -4.27
N PRO A 32 5.04 -2.69 -4.09
CA PRO A 32 5.11 -3.74 -5.09
C PRO A 32 3.84 -4.60 -5.11
N TRP A 33 3.11 -4.66 -3.99
CA TRP A 33 1.92 -5.49 -3.83
C TRP A 33 1.06 -5.05 -2.63
N ALA A 34 -0.20 -5.49 -2.60
CA ALA A 34 -1.08 -5.40 -1.44
C ALA A 34 -1.58 -6.80 -1.03
N HIS A 35 -1.51 -7.10 0.27
CA HIS A 35 -2.02 -8.33 0.87
C HIS A 35 -3.18 -8.03 1.80
N SER A 36 -4.12 -8.96 1.91
CA SER A 36 -5.14 -8.95 2.97
C SER A 36 -4.90 -10.06 3.98
N SER A 37 -4.99 -9.76 5.27
CA SER A 37 -4.84 -10.76 6.33
C SER A 37 -5.61 -10.37 7.58
N GLU A 38 -6.18 -11.35 8.26
CA GLU A 38 -6.83 -11.17 9.56
C GLU A 38 -6.07 -11.92 10.67
N LEU A 39 -4.82 -12.31 10.41
CA LEU A 39 -3.97 -12.99 11.38
C LEU A 39 -3.56 -12.02 12.51
N PRO A 40 -3.46 -12.51 13.77
CA PRO A 40 -2.89 -11.72 14.88
C PRO A 40 -1.43 -11.30 14.65
N ASP A 41 -0.70 -12.06 13.83
CA ASP A 41 0.63 -11.70 13.34
C ASP A 41 0.78 -12.13 11.87
N PRO A 42 0.66 -11.20 10.91
CA PRO A 42 0.86 -11.50 9.50
C PRO A 42 2.32 -11.37 9.07
N THR A 43 3.22 -10.80 9.89
CA THR A 43 4.59 -10.44 9.49
C THR A 43 5.41 -11.60 8.90
N PRO A 44 5.28 -12.88 9.33
CA PRO A 44 6.04 -13.98 8.72
C PRO A 44 5.71 -14.24 7.24
N PHE A 45 4.58 -13.73 6.75
CA PHE A 45 4.11 -13.91 5.37
C PHE A 45 4.23 -12.65 4.52
N LEU A 46 4.73 -11.55 5.09
CA LEU A 46 4.87 -10.28 4.42
C LEU A 46 6.32 -10.04 3.98
N SER A 47 6.48 -9.31 2.88
CA SER A 47 7.75 -8.70 2.50
C SER A 47 7.71 -7.20 2.80
N PRO A 48 8.86 -6.56 3.09
CA PRO A 48 8.93 -5.11 3.24
C PRO A 48 8.40 -4.36 2.00
N GLY A 49 7.85 -3.17 2.21
CA GLY A 49 7.27 -2.31 1.18
C GLY A 49 5.83 -2.66 0.78
N GLN A 50 5.28 -3.76 1.29
CA GLN A 50 3.92 -4.16 0.96
C GLN A 50 2.87 -3.31 1.70
N VAL A 51 1.71 -3.18 1.08
CA VAL A 51 0.50 -2.66 1.75
C VAL A 51 -0.25 -3.83 2.38
N LEU A 52 -0.64 -3.69 3.63
CA LEU A 52 -1.52 -4.64 4.30
C LEU A 52 -2.95 -4.09 4.35
N LEU A 53 -3.94 -4.92 4.09
CA LEU A 53 -5.36 -4.59 4.11
C LEU A 53 -6.06 -5.47 5.14
N ILE A 54 -6.81 -4.85 6.06
CA ILE A 54 -7.53 -5.55 7.13
C ILE A 54 -8.96 -5.02 7.23
N THR A 55 -9.88 -5.84 7.71
CA THR A 55 -11.29 -5.43 7.95
C THR A 55 -11.65 -5.44 9.44
N LYS A 56 -10.82 -6.09 10.26
CA LYS A 56 -10.98 -6.13 11.71
C LYS A 56 -9.72 -5.57 12.37
N ALA A 57 -9.91 -4.71 13.37
CA ALA A 57 -8.80 -4.30 14.22
C ALA A 57 -8.32 -5.48 15.08
N PRO A 58 -7.00 -5.67 15.22
CA PRO A 58 -6.43 -6.68 16.11
C PRO A 58 -6.76 -6.35 17.57
N ASP A 59 -6.69 -7.35 18.46
CA ASP A 59 -6.98 -7.14 19.89
C ASP A 59 -5.87 -6.29 20.55
N GLU A 60 -4.60 -6.57 20.25
CA GLU A 60 -3.43 -5.81 20.70
C GLU A 60 -2.96 -4.84 19.60
N ILE A 61 -3.69 -3.74 19.43
CA ILE A 61 -3.48 -2.77 18.32
C ILE A 61 -2.08 -2.18 18.29
N ASP A 62 -1.56 -1.74 19.44
CA ASP A 62 -0.25 -1.06 19.47
C ASP A 62 0.89 -2.01 19.07
N ASP A 63 0.95 -3.19 19.69
CA ASP A 63 1.95 -4.22 19.40
C ASP A 63 1.82 -4.78 17.97
N TYR A 64 0.60 -4.85 17.45
CA TYR A 64 0.36 -5.21 16.05
C TYR A 64 0.97 -4.17 15.11
N VAL A 65 0.64 -2.89 15.29
CA VAL A 65 1.12 -1.81 14.42
C VAL A 65 2.64 -1.64 14.54
N ALA A 66 3.19 -1.73 15.76
CA ALA A 66 4.63 -1.68 16.00
C ALA A 66 5.37 -2.74 15.16
N ARG A 67 4.92 -4.00 15.23
CA ARG A 67 5.50 -5.11 14.44
C ARG A 67 5.42 -4.88 12.94
N LEU A 68 4.29 -4.35 12.44
CA LEU A 68 4.17 -4.04 11.00
C LEU A 68 5.14 -2.94 10.56
N ALA A 69 5.28 -1.89 11.37
CA ALA A 69 6.19 -0.79 11.09
C ALA A 69 7.66 -1.27 11.12
N GLU A 70 8.04 -2.05 12.12
CA GLU A 70 9.38 -2.65 12.25
C GLU A 70 9.71 -3.60 11.09
N HIS A 71 8.72 -4.35 10.60
CA HIS A 71 8.85 -5.23 9.43
C HIS A 71 8.94 -4.46 8.10
N GLY A 72 8.69 -3.14 8.12
CA GLY A 72 8.75 -2.29 6.94
C GLY A 72 7.52 -2.38 6.04
N VAL A 73 6.34 -2.63 6.60
CA VAL A 73 5.07 -2.49 5.87
C VAL A 73 4.90 -1.03 5.44
N ALA A 74 4.56 -0.81 4.16
CA ALA A 74 4.51 0.55 3.59
C ALA A 74 3.29 1.35 4.04
N ALA A 75 2.14 0.69 4.21
CA ALA A 75 0.92 1.29 4.74
C ALA A 75 -0.08 0.21 5.16
N LEU A 76 -1.02 0.62 6.02
CA LEU A 76 -2.17 -0.17 6.44
C LEU A 76 -3.45 0.42 5.83
N GLY A 77 -4.24 -0.42 5.17
CA GLY A 77 -5.58 -0.08 4.70
C GLY A 77 -6.63 -0.74 5.57
N PHE A 78 -7.57 0.05 6.10
CA PHE A 78 -8.67 -0.45 6.91
C PHE A 78 -9.98 -0.43 6.13
N GLY A 79 -10.56 -1.60 5.89
CA GLY A 79 -11.86 -1.76 5.24
C GLY A 79 -13.00 -1.42 6.20
N THR A 80 -13.70 -0.32 5.92
CA THR A 80 -14.86 0.11 6.73
C THR A 80 -16.15 -0.52 6.27
N GLU A 81 -17.14 -0.54 7.17
CA GLU A 81 -18.50 -1.04 6.95
C GLU A 81 -18.60 -2.55 6.62
N VAL A 82 -17.48 -3.29 6.64
CA VAL A 82 -17.49 -4.76 6.56
C VAL A 82 -17.80 -5.37 7.93
N VAL A 83 -17.13 -4.88 8.97
CA VAL A 83 -17.26 -5.36 10.36
C VAL A 83 -17.76 -4.25 11.29
N ARG A 84 -17.38 -3.00 11.03
CA ARG A 84 -17.70 -1.83 11.87
C ARG A 84 -17.78 -0.56 11.03
N ALA A 85 -18.59 0.39 11.49
CA ALA A 85 -18.62 1.73 10.93
C ALA A 85 -17.37 2.53 11.27
N GLY A 86 -16.71 3.06 10.24
CA GLY A 86 -15.48 3.84 10.37
C GLY A 86 -14.25 3.08 10.88
N THR A 87 -13.11 3.77 10.86
CA THR A 87 -11.82 3.25 11.34
C THR A 87 -11.66 3.51 12.85
N PRO A 88 -11.25 2.52 13.68
CA PRO A 88 -11.10 2.73 15.12
C PRO A 88 -10.01 3.77 15.47
N ASP A 89 -10.34 4.72 16.36
CA ASP A 89 -9.40 5.78 16.79
C ASP A 89 -8.08 5.22 17.33
N ALA A 90 -8.15 4.14 18.12
CA ALA A 90 -6.96 3.47 18.66
C ALA A 90 -6.01 2.94 17.57
N LEU A 91 -6.54 2.53 16.42
CA LEU A 91 -5.74 2.10 15.27
C LEU A 91 -5.05 3.31 14.62
N LEU A 92 -5.76 4.43 14.45
CA LEU A 92 -5.19 5.68 13.93
C LEU A 92 -4.08 6.21 14.85
N GLU A 93 -4.31 6.21 16.16
CA GLU A 93 -3.32 6.64 17.15
C GLU A 93 -2.05 5.78 17.10
N ALA A 94 -2.19 4.45 17.05
CA ALA A 94 -1.06 3.52 16.95
C ALA A 94 -0.29 3.70 15.64
N CYS A 95 -1.00 3.78 14.50
CA CYS A 95 -0.39 4.03 13.19
C CYS A 95 0.39 5.35 13.17
N THR A 96 -0.18 6.40 13.74
CA THR A 96 0.50 7.71 13.86
C THR A 96 1.75 7.61 14.74
N ARG A 97 1.67 6.90 15.88
CA ARG A 97 2.78 6.73 16.82
C ARG A 97 3.98 6.00 16.21
N HIS A 98 3.72 4.95 15.44
CA HIS A 98 4.74 4.10 14.82
C HIS A 98 5.14 4.52 13.42
N GLY A 99 4.61 5.63 12.91
CA GLY A 99 4.98 6.16 11.60
C GLY A 99 4.42 5.35 10.41
N LEU A 100 3.39 4.52 10.63
CA LEU A 100 2.77 3.69 9.61
C LEU A 100 1.56 4.42 8.99
N PRO A 101 1.57 4.76 7.69
CA PRO A 101 0.42 5.39 7.05
C PRO A 101 -0.83 4.52 7.16
N LEU A 102 -1.94 5.13 7.58
CA LEU A 102 -3.25 4.47 7.65
C LEU A 102 -4.20 5.16 6.67
N PHE A 103 -4.85 4.36 5.83
CA PHE A 103 -5.90 4.84 4.95
C PHE A 103 -7.16 3.99 5.08
N GLU A 104 -8.29 4.63 4.88
CA GLU A 104 -9.60 4.01 4.85
C GLU A 104 -9.91 3.47 3.46
N VAL A 105 -10.49 2.27 3.42
CA VAL A 105 -11.02 1.64 2.21
C VAL A 105 -12.53 1.52 2.36
N PRO A 106 -13.34 2.23 1.56
CA PRO A 106 -14.78 2.16 1.66
C PRO A 106 -15.29 0.79 1.16
N TYR A 107 -16.44 0.34 1.67
CA TYR A 107 -17.04 -0.96 1.33
C TYR A 107 -17.22 -1.20 -0.18
N ARG A 108 -17.45 -0.13 -0.96
CA ARG A 108 -17.58 -0.21 -2.43
C ARG A 108 -16.29 -0.60 -3.15
N THR A 109 -15.14 -0.48 -2.49
CA THR A 109 -13.83 -0.74 -3.06
C THR A 109 -13.34 -2.10 -2.59
N PRO A 110 -13.46 -3.16 -3.43
CA PRO A 110 -12.99 -4.48 -3.03
C PRO A 110 -11.46 -4.48 -2.99
N PHE A 111 -10.85 -5.14 -2.00
CA PHE A 111 -9.39 -5.19 -1.84
C PHE A 111 -8.65 -5.71 -3.08
N ILE A 112 -9.27 -6.58 -3.88
CA ILE A 112 -8.71 -7.05 -5.15
C ILE A 112 -8.52 -5.90 -6.17
N ALA A 113 -9.34 -4.85 -6.13
CA ALA A 113 -9.17 -3.69 -7.00
C ALA A 113 -7.90 -2.91 -6.64
N ILE A 114 -7.57 -2.81 -5.35
CA ILE A 114 -6.32 -2.20 -4.86
C ILE A 114 -5.12 -3.04 -5.32
N ALA A 115 -5.14 -4.35 -5.06
CA ALA A 115 -4.05 -5.25 -5.46
C ALA A 115 -3.83 -5.23 -6.97
N ARG A 116 -4.92 -5.25 -7.76
CA ARG A 116 -4.85 -5.18 -9.23
C ARG A 116 -4.29 -3.85 -9.71
N PHE A 117 -4.72 -2.72 -9.13
CA PHE A 117 -4.19 -1.42 -9.49
C PHE A 117 -2.67 -1.36 -9.32
N ILE A 118 -2.17 -1.85 -8.18
CA ILE A 118 -0.74 -1.92 -7.90
C ILE A 118 -0.03 -2.81 -8.92
N ALA A 119 -0.56 -4.02 -9.17
CA ALA A 119 0.00 -4.97 -10.11
C ALA A 119 0.08 -4.41 -11.55
N ASP A 120 -1.00 -3.79 -12.03
CA ASP A 120 -1.07 -3.19 -13.36
C ASP A 120 -0.03 -2.07 -13.53
N ARG A 121 0.22 -1.30 -12.46
CA ARG A 121 1.25 -0.26 -12.44
C ARG A 121 2.67 -0.81 -12.45
N VAL A 122 2.94 -1.82 -11.63
CA VAL A 122 4.24 -2.51 -11.63
C VAL A 122 4.52 -3.12 -13.01
N ALA A 123 3.52 -3.75 -13.64
CA ALA A 123 3.63 -4.32 -14.97
C ALA A 123 3.88 -3.24 -16.04
N ALA A 124 3.15 -2.12 -16.01
CA ALA A 124 3.34 -1.01 -16.93
C ALA A 124 4.75 -0.41 -16.85
N ASP A 125 5.30 -0.28 -15.64
CA ASP A 125 6.67 0.19 -15.42
C ASP A 125 7.73 -0.79 -15.94
N ALA A 126 7.55 -2.09 -15.71
CA ALA A 126 8.44 -3.12 -16.25
C ALA A 126 8.45 -3.12 -17.80
N TYR A 127 7.28 -2.92 -18.41
CA TYR A 127 7.15 -2.81 -19.87
C TYR A 127 7.83 -1.56 -20.43
N ALA A 128 7.67 -0.40 -19.79
CA ALA A 128 8.31 0.86 -20.18
C ALA A 128 9.85 0.76 -20.14
N ARG A 129 10.40 0.13 -19.09
CA ARG A 129 11.86 -0.07 -18.96
C ARG A 129 12.43 -0.94 -20.07
N SER A 130 11.74 -2.04 -20.38
CA SER A 130 12.16 -2.97 -21.45
C SER A 130 12.16 -2.30 -22.82
N THR A 131 11.11 -1.53 -23.13
CA THR A 131 10.99 -0.83 -24.42
C THR A 131 11.99 0.32 -24.57
N TRP A 132 12.31 1.04 -23.49
CA TRP A 132 13.35 2.06 -23.48
C TRP A 132 14.74 1.48 -23.79
N ALA A 133 15.12 0.38 -23.14
CA ALA A 133 16.42 -0.26 -23.34
C ALA A 133 16.64 -0.69 -24.80
N LEU A 134 15.60 -1.26 -25.43
CA LEU A 134 15.64 -1.65 -26.85
C LEU A 134 15.78 -0.44 -27.79
N ARG A 135 15.07 0.66 -27.50
CA ARG A 135 15.18 1.90 -28.29
C ARG A 135 16.56 2.54 -28.17
N ALA A 136 17.13 2.58 -26.96
CA ALA A 136 18.46 3.12 -26.72
C ALA A 136 19.53 2.34 -27.48
N SER A 137 19.48 1.01 -27.43
CA SER A 137 20.40 0.13 -28.19
C SER A 137 20.31 0.37 -29.70
N ARG A 138 19.09 0.45 -30.25
CA ARG A 138 18.88 0.71 -31.69
C ARG A 138 19.39 2.08 -32.13
N ALA A 139 19.29 3.10 -31.29
CA ALA A 139 19.81 4.44 -31.59
C ALA A 139 21.35 4.46 -31.68
N ILE A 140 22.04 3.70 -30.84
CA ILE A 140 23.51 3.56 -30.89
C ILE A 140 23.92 2.84 -32.17
N SER A 141 23.24 1.76 -32.55
CA SER A 141 23.56 1.00 -33.77
C SER A 141 23.33 1.78 -35.07
N LEU A 142 22.45 2.79 -35.07
CA LEU A 142 22.17 3.62 -36.26
C LEU A 142 23.04 4.87 -36.36
N ALA A 143 23.79 5.21 -35.31
CA ALA A 143 24.67 6.38 -35.26
C ALA A 143 26.17 6.05 -35.45
N ALA A 144 26.51 4.78 -35.62
CA ALA A 144 27.85 4.26 -35.90
C ALA A 144 27.99 3.89 -37.39
#